data_AF-A0A520KW59-F1
#
_entry.id   AF-A0A520KW59-F1
#
_cell.length_a   1.000
_cell.length_b   1.000
_cell.length_c   1.000
_cell.angle_alpha   90.00
_cell.angle_beta   90.00
_cell.angle_gamma   90.00
#
_symmetry.space_group_name_H-M   'P 1'
#
loop_
_entity.id
_entity.type
_entity.pdbx_description
1 polymer ?
#
loop_
_entity_poly.entity_id
_entity_poly.type
_entity_poly.pdbx_seq_one_letter_code
_entity_poly.pdbx_strand_id
1 'polypeptide(L)'
;MKKISVLIAIGMIVAVMGGVVAYKTDVSAFEGRDTAWEMKPPYIITGCSPIDDEPCWYCPAVDAPYAPTFEVLDTDAAKGRYCTMTKTITLKDLVKFHGHDCEGLFHAAGMCKLAMDELFPDGIYDRTDMRAMAGKSPCFCDTVMYLTGGRIRYGTFDMDPRLGHSIIVQRISTGETVMASWRPGVNCVPISKVNPEPYELWSAYPQPTTPVGKHIIWEPKVDTNRLIDLKTKLWGGKYEIGPEELTELAWLQRKHVEEILTHPLEESYQVKRLPDFKWEKPGYDSIIRRNDIMFKNYPQMYSPSAGTEEEWLKEKAVDRHEEMLEE
;
A
#
# COMPACT_ATOMS: atom_id res chain seq x y z
N MET A 1 26.47 -70.03 -20.56
CA MET A 1 26.59 -69.35 -21.87
C MET A 1 25.96 -67.97 -21.69
N LYS A 2 26.58 -66.80 -21.84
CA LYS A 2 27.80 -66.34 -22.50
C LYS A 2 28.57 -65.39 -21.55
N LYS A 3 29.90 -65.48 -21.59
CA LYS A 3 30.86 -64.44 -21.15
C LYS A 3 30.95 -63.35 -22.23
N ILE A 4 31.37 -62.14 -21.84
CA ILE A 4 32.27 -61.17 -22.53
C ILE A 4 32.40 -60.00 -21.52
N SER A 5 33.48 -59.93 -20.72
CA SER A 5 34.79 -59.31 -20.98
C SER A 5 34.73 -57.76 -21.05
N VAL A 6 35.04 -57.08 -19.95
CA VAL A 6 36.30 -56.37 -19.61
C VAL A 6 36.49 -55.06 -20.39
N LEU A 7 36.50 -53.93 -19.64
CA LEU A 7 37.44 -52.85 -19.91
C LEU A 7 38.09 -52.40 -18.60
N ILE A 8 39.41 -52.39 -18.61
CA ILE A 8 40.32 -51.95 -17.54
C ILE A 8 40.51 -50.44 -17.71
N ALA A 9 40.41 -49.69 -16.60
CA ALA A 9 41.09 -48.41 -16.46
C ALA A 9 41.66 -48.32 -15.04
N ILE A 10 42.96 -48.58 -14.94
CA ILE A 10 43.79 -48.23 -13.79
C ILE A 10 44.01 -46.72 -13.86
N GLY A 11 43.66 -45.99 -12.81
CA GLY A 11 43.83 -44.55 -12.75
C GLY A 11 43.84 -44.03 -11.31
N MET A 12 45.04 -43.99 -10.74
CA MET A 12 45.54 -43.14 -9.65
C MET A 12 44.61 -42.78 -8.48
N ILE A 13 45.01 -43.31 -7.33
CA ILE A 13 44.81 -42.72 -6.00
C ILE A 13 45.38 -41.29 -6.00
N VAL A 14 44.52 -40.30 -5.81
CA VAL A 14 44.91 -38.99 -5.27
C VAL A 14 44.11 -38.80 -3.99
N ALA A 15 44.78 -38.99 -2.85
CA ALA A 15 44.26 -38.59 -1.56
C ALA A 15 44.36 -37.06 -1.47
N VAL A 16 43.25 -36.36 -1.73
CA VAL A 16 43.10 -34.96 -1.30
C VAL A 16 42.42 -34.98 0.05
N MET A 17 43.23 -34.96 1.11
CA MET A 17 42.78 -34.44 2.41
C MET A 17 42.54 -32.94 2.23
N GLY A 18 41.29 -32.55 1.99
CA GLY A 18 40.86 -31.16 1.95
C GLY A 18 39.50 -31.09 2.59
N GLY A 19 39.45 -30.54 3.81
CA GLY A 19 38.26 -30.48 4.65
C GLY A 19 37.04 -29.97 3.90
N VAL A 20 35.99 -30.78 3.88
CA VAL A 20 34.65 -30.29 3.62
C VAL A 20 34.29 -29.44 4.84
N VAL A 21 34.51 -28.12 4.74
CA VAL A 21 33.81 -27.17 5.60
C VAL A 21 32.36 -27.24 5.18
N ALA A 22 31.62 -28.16 5.78
CA ALA A 22 30.18 -28.16 5.75
C ALA A 22 29.73 -26.92 6.53
N TYR A 23 29.53 -25.80 5.84
CA TYR A 23 28.60 -24.79 6.33
C TYR A 23 27.22 -25.46 6.36
N LYS A 24 26.91 -26.13 7.47
CA LYS A 24 25.52 -26.24 7.90
C LYS A 24 25.10 -24.82 8.23
N THR A 25 24.57 -24.11 7.24
CA THR A 25 23.66 -22.99 7.52
C THR A 25 22.50 -23.63 8.26
N ASP A 26 22.58 -23.61 9.58
CA ASP A 26 21.51 -24.02 10.45
C ASP A 26 20.40 -22.96 10.36
N VAL A 27 19.60 -23.06 9.29
CA VAL A 27 18.39 -22.28 9.09
C VAL A 27 17.22 -22.81 9.94
N SER A 28 17.43 -23.90 10.71
CA SER A 28 16.38 -24.51 11.53
C SER A 28 16.01 -23.66 12.75
N ALA A 29 16.88 -22.75 13.20
CA ALA A 29 16.57 -21.81 14.29
C ALA A 29 15.55 -20.70 13.92
N PHE A 30 15.04 -20.70 12.69
CA PHE A 30 14.27 -19.58 12.12
C PHE A 30 13.01 -19.99 11.33
N GLU A 31 12.72 -21.29 11.22
CA GLU A 31 11.38 -21.75 10.86
C GLU A 31 10.43 -21.43 12.03
N GLY A 32 9.69 -20.32 11.93
CA GLY A 32 8.60 -20.00 12.87
C GLY A 32 8.62 -18.63 13.56
N ARG A 33 9.65 -17.79 13.41
CA ARG A 33 9.63 -16.45 14.02
C ARG A 33 8.84 -15.43 13.19
N ASP A 34 7.66 -15.05 13.67
CA ASP A 34 6.94 -13.86 13.21
C ASP A 34 7.45 -12.64 14.00
N THR A 35 8.18 -11.78 13.31
CA THR A 35 8.81 -10.59 13.89
C THR A 35 7.91 -9.36 13.82
N ALA A 36 6.64 -9.51 13.42
CA ALA A 36 5.66 -8.42 13.39
C ALA A 36 5.48 -7.75 14.77
N TRP A 37 5.79 -8.46 15.86
CA TRP A 37 5.54 -8.06 17.24
C TRP A 37 6.78 -7.56 18.00
N GLU A 38 7.94 -7.53 17.34
CA GLU A 38 9.18 -7.03 17.93
C GLU A 38 9.29 -5.50 17.75
N MET A 39 10.01 -4.83 18.66
CA MET A 39 10.11 -3.36 18.65
C MET A 39 10.87 -2.83 17.43
N LYS A 40 10.39 -1.71 16.88
CA LYS A 40 11.08 -0.93 15.84
C LYS A 40 12.47 -0.49 16.33
N PRO A 41 13.45 -0.31 15.44
CA PRO A 41 14.73 0.30 15.77
C PRO A 41 14.54 1.62 16.53
N PRO A 42 15.46 1.99 17.43
CA PRO A 42 15.28 3.13 18.33
C PRO A 42 15.23 4.48 17.61
N TYR A 43 15.70 4.55 16.36
CA TYR A 43 15.61 5.74 15.54
C TYR A 43 15.16 5.38 14.11
N ILE A 44 14.23 6.19 13.59
CA ILE A 44 13.81 6.22 12.18
C ILE A 44 13.93 7.69 11.76
N ILE A 45 14.64 7.95 10.68
CA ILE A 45 14.86 9.29 10.15
C ILE A 45 13.73 9.59 9.16
N THR A 46 13.02 10.68 9.40
CA THR A 46 11.88 11.13 8.59
C THR A 46 12.30 12.20 7.58
N GLY A 47 11.44 12.54 6.61
CA GLY A 47 11.70 13.64 5.65
C GLY A 47 12.90 13.43 4.73
N CYS A 48 13.34 12.18 4.55
CA CYS A 48 14.58 11.86 3.85
C CYS A 48 14.47 11.92 2.33
N SER A 49 13.27 11.76 1.77
CA SER A 49 13.03 11.87 0.33
C SER A 49 12.34 13.18 -0.02
N PRO A 50 12.73 13.85 -1.12
CA PRO A 50 11.97 14.98 -1.63
C PRO A 50 10.54 14.57 -1.97
N ILE A 51 9.60 15.47 -1.76
CA ILE A 51 8.21 15.28 -2.19
C ILE A 51 8.15 15.60 -3.69
N ASP A 52 7.72 14.64 -4.51
CA ASP A 52 7.54 14.84 -5.96
C ASP A 52 6.17 15.49 -6.24
N ASP A 53 6.04 16.77 -5.91
CA ASP A 53 4.79 17.55 -5.98
C ASP A 53 4.67 18.46 -7.23
N GLU A 54 5.67 18.48 -8.11
CA GLU A 54 5.64 19.30 -9.33
C GLU A 54 4.57 18.80 -10.33
N PRO A 55 3.58 19.59 -10.75
CA PRO A 55 2.57 19.12 -11.72
C PRO A 55 3.18 18.58 -13.02
N CYS A 56 2.60 17.49 -13.55
CA CYS A 56 3.05 16.91 -14.81
C CYS A 56 1.87 16.43 -15.67
N TRP A 57 2.13 16.12 -16.94
CA TRP A 57 1.06 15.81 -17.91
C TRP A 57 0.18 14.60 -17.52
N TYR A 58 0.72 13.64 -16.75
CA TYR A 58 -0.01 12.45 -16.30
C TYR A 58 -0.56 12.57 -14.88
N CYS A 59 -0.19 13.60 -14.13
CA CYS A 59 -0.69 13.86 -12.77
C CYS A 59 -0.63 15.36 -12.50
N PRO A 60 -1.55 16.15 -13.09
CA PRO A 60 -1.55 17.60 -12.96
C PRO A 60 -2.01 18.07 -11.58
N ALA A 61 -2.72 17.25 -10.82
CA ALA A 61 -3.31 17.59 -9.52
C ALA A 61 -2.41 17.25 -8.33
N VAL A 62 -1.12 16.94 -8.55
CA VAL A 62 -0.21 16.50 -7.47
C VAL A 62 0.18 17.63 -6.51
N ASP A 63 0.12 18.88 -6.97
CA ASP A 63 0.39 20.09 -6.17
C ASP A 63 -0.85 20.64 -5.48
N ALA A 64 -2.00 19.96 -5.59
CA ALA A 64 -3.23 20.44 -5.00
C ALA A 64 -3.08 20.56 -3.48
N PRO A 65 -3.69 21.57 -2.83
CA PRO A 65 -3.43 21.89 -1.41
C PRO A 65 -3.65 20.74 -0.43
N TYR A 66 -4.55 19.81 -0.77
CA TYR A 66 -4.87 18.62 0.03
C TYR A 66 -4.58 17.32 -0.73
N ALA A 67 -3.70 17.34 -1.72
CA ALA A 67 -3.14 16.12 -2.32
C ALA A 67 -2.44 15.29 -1.22
N PRO A 68 -2.84 14.02 -0.98
CA PRO A 68 -2.25 13.24 0.08
C PRO A 68 -0.81 12.83 -0.25
N THR A 69 0.07 13.02 0.73
CA THR A 69 1.42 12.45 0.76
C THR A 69 1.51 11.38 1.86
N PHE A 70 2.36 10.38 1.63
CA PHE A 70 2.49 9.25 2.56
C PHE A 70 3.95 9.03 2.91
N GLU A 71 4.28 9.27 4.18
CA GLU A 71 5.60 8.94 4.70
C GLU A 71 5.61 7.48 5.15
N VAL A 72 6.37 6.64 4.44
CA VAL A 72 6.33 5.20 4.62
C VAL A 72 7.66 4.61 5.07
N LEU A 73 7.57 3.58 5.90
CA LEU A 73 8.67 2.76 6.36
C LEU A 73 8.58 1.36 5.70
N ASP A 74 9.72 0.89 5.20
CA ASP A 74 9.88 -0.36 4.46
C ASP A 74 11.10 -1.16 4.96
N THR A 75 11.38 -2.28 4.30
CA THR A 75 12.63 -3.02 4.46
C THR A 75 13.68 -2.71 3.36
N ASP A 76 14.96 -2.84 3.71
CA ASP A 76 16.12 -2.54 2.84
C ASP A 76 16.41 -3.64 1.80
N ALA A 77 15.74 -4.80 1.88
CA ALA A 77 15.89 -5.93 0.98
C ALA A 77 14.69 -6.87 1.01
N ALA A 78 14.66 -7.85 0.08
CA ALA A 78 13.60 -8.86 -0.02
C ALA A 78 13.43 -9.79 1.20
N LYS A 79 14.32 -9.68 2.19
CA LYS A 79 14.23 -10.22 3.56
C LYS A 79 14.98 -9.25 4.49
N GLY A 80 14.86 -7.95 4.23
CA GLY A 80 15.75 -6.94 4.80
C GLY A 80 15.45 -6.59 6.25
N ARG A 81 16.30 -5.72 6.80
CA ARG A 81 16.00 -4.93 8.00
C ARG A 81 15.07 -3.79 7.62
N TYR A 82 14.50 -3.08 8.58
CA TYR A 82 13.91 -1.79 8.29
C TYR A 82 14.91 -0.88 7.57
N CYS A 83 14.42 -0.06 6.66
CA CYS A 83 15.15 1.14 6.28
C CYS A 83 15.28 2.03 7.52
N THR A 84 16.44 2.66 7.70
CA THR A 84 16.62 3.70 8.74
C THR A 84 15.99 5.03 8.35
N MET A 85 15.61 5.17 7.07
CA MET A 85 15.03 6.38 6.49
C MET A 85 13.66 6.06 5.90
N THR A 86 12.71 6.98 6.08
CA THR A 86 11.42 6.93 5.40
C THR A 86 11.54 7.36 3.94
N LYS A 87 10.49 7.07 3.17
CA LYS A 87 10.28 7.68 1.87
C LYS A 87 8.87 8.22 1.75
N THR A 88 8.71 9.23 0.91
CA THR A 88 7.44 9.86 0.62
C THR A 88 6.87 9.28 -0.66
N ILE A 89 5.63 8.83 -0.60
CA ILE A 89 4.82 8.45 -1.75
C ILE A 89 3.85 9.59 -2.04
N THR A 90 3.71 9.94 -3.32
CA THR A 90 2.79 10.96 -3.84
C THR A 90 1.75 10.35 -4.78
N LEU A 91 0.80 11.18 -5.24
CA LEU A 91 -0.15 10.78 -6.28
C LEU A 91 0.56 10.37 -7.59
N LYS A 92 1.71 10.95 -7.93
CA LYS A 92 2.49 10.55 -9.11
C LYS A 92 2.96 9.12 -9.04
N ASP A 93 3.40 8.66 -7.87
CA ASP A 93 3.87 7.28 -7.68
C ASP A 93 2.73 6.28 -7.87
N LEU A 94 1.54 6.63 -7.36
CA LEU A 94 0.32 5.85 -7.56
C LEU A 94 -0.07 5.81 -9.05
N VAL A 95 -0.04 6.94 -9.75
CA VAL A 95 -0.33 6.99 -11.19
C VAL A 95 0.69 6.20 -11.99
N LYS A 96 1.99 6.27 -11.66
CA LYS A 96 3.04 5.44 -12.30
C LYS A 96 2.80 3.95 -12.08
N PHE A 97 2.38 3.56 -10.87
CA PHE A 97 2.10 2.17 -10.54
C PHE A 97 0.84 1.63 -11.23
N HIS A 98 -0.24 2.42 -11.21
CA HIS A 98 -1.54 2.04 -11.78
C HIS A 98 -1.60 2.19 -13.31
N GLY A 99 -0.84 3.14 -13.86
CA GLY A 99 -0.70 3.42 -15.29
C GLY A 99 -1.50 4.62 -15.80
N HIS A 100 -2.40 5.22 -15.00
CA HIS A 100 -3.17 6.42 -15.36
C HIS A 100 -3.85 7.08 -14.13
N ASP A 101 -4.33 8.31 -14.28
CA ASP A 101 -4.94 9.16 -13.26
C ASP A 101 -6.47 9.00 -13.17
N CYS A 102 -6.97 7.77 -12.97
CA CYS A 102 -8.42 7.60 -12.82
C CYS A 102 -8.96 8.14 -11.48
N GLU A 103 -10.20 8.63 -11.49
CA GLU A 103 -10.90 9.16 -10.32
C GLU A 103 -10.87 8.23 -9.09
N GLY A 104 -11.07 6.93 -9.30
CA GLY A 104 -11.07 5.96 -8.19
C GLY A 104 -9.72 5.83 -7.47
N LEU A 105 -8.60 6.09 -8.16
CA LEU A 105 -7.26 6.10 -7.54
C LEU A 105 -7.14 7.23 -6.52
N PHE A 106 -7.59 8.44 -6.87
CA PHE A 106 -7.54 9.59 -5.97
C PHE A 106 -8.47 9.42 -4.76
N HIS A 107 -9.67 8.88 -4.96
CA HIS A 107 -10.56 8.54 -3.85
C HIS A 107 -9.93 7.50 -2.90
N ALA A 108 -9.36 6.43 -3.44
CA ALA A 108 -8.68 5.44 -2.62
C ALA A 108 -7.48 6.03 -1.88
N ALA A 109 -6.72 6.95 -2.50
CA ALA A 109 -5.59 7.63 -1.85
C ALA A 109 -6.07 8.50 -0.68
N GLY A 110 -7.10 9.33 -0.86
CA GLY A 110 -7.68 10.14 0.21
C GLY A 110 -8.23 9.29 1.37
N MET A 111 -8.92 8.18 1.06
CA MET A 111 -9.37 7.22 2.08
C MET A 111 -8.22 6.55 2.82
N CYS A 112 -7.17 6.14 2.10
CA CYS A 112 -5.97 5.56 2.71
C CYS A 112 -5.31 6.56 3.66
N LYS A 113 -5.21 7.84 3.28
CA LYS A 113 -4.59 8.87 4.13
C LYS A 113 -5.30 8.97 5.49
N LEU A 114 -6.63 9.11 5.51
CA LEU A 114 -7.39 9.15 6.77
C LEU A 114 -7.29 7.84 7.57
N ALA A 115 -7.35 6.69 6.89
CA ALA A 115 -7.23 5.39 7.55
C ALA A 115 -5.86 5.19 8.20
N MET A 116 -4.79 5.61 7.53
CA MET A 116 -3.42 5.44 7.99
C MET A 116 -3.08 6.44 9.10
N ASP A 117 -3.57 7.68 9.03
CA ASP A 117 -3.45 8.65 10.12
C ASP A 117 -4.12 8.17 11.42
N GLU A 118 -5.28 7.50 11.32
CA GLU A 118 -5.97 6.91 12.47
C GLU A 118 -5.19 5.73 13.10
N LEU A 119 -4.45 4.97 12.29
CA LEU A 119 -3.67 3.80 12.74
C LEU A 119 -2.23 4.13 13.16
N PHE A 120 -1.66 5.21 12.64
CA PHE A 120 -0.27 5.64 12.81
C PHE A 120 -0.25 7.13 13.17
N PRO A 121 -0.53 7.47 14.44
CA PRO A 121 -0.59 8.87 14.89
C PRO A 121 0.76 9.59 14.87
N ASP A 122 1.87 8.85 14.69
CA ASP A 122 3.22 9.39 14.48
C ASP A 122 3.47 9.82 13.02
N GLY A 123 2.53 9.56 12.10
CA GLY A 123 2.64 9.90 10.68
C GLY A 123 3.56 8.98 9.87
N ILE A 124 4.14 7.95 10.49
CA ILE A 124 5.08 7.03 9.83
C ILE A 124 4.39 5.69 9.54
N TYR A 125 4.06 5.47 8.28
CA TYR A 125 3.28 4.30 7.88
C TYR A 125 4.18 3.09 7.64
N ASP A 126 4.15 2.15 8.58
CA ASP A 126 4.90 0.90 8.49
C ASP A 126 4.20 -0.10 7.56
N ARG A 127 4.65 -0.15 6.30
CA ARG A 127 4.09 -1.06 5.29
C ARG A 127 4.40 -2.54 5.58
N THR A 128 5.30 -2.83 6.51
CA THR A 128 5.57 -4.19 6.99
C THR A 128 4.54 -4.67 8.01
N ASP A 129 3.79 -3.74 8.61
CA ASP A 129 2.86 -3.97 9.72
C ASP A 129 1.39 -3.70 9.34
N MET A 130 1.10 -3.63 8.05
CA MET A 130 -0.26 -3.46 7.55
C MET A 130 -0.73 -4.64 6.70
N ARG A 131 -2.04 -4.84 6.72
CA ARG A 131 -2.82 -5.63 5.75
C ARG A 131 -4.13 -4.92 5.47
N ALA A 132 -4.70 -5.13 4.29
CA ALA A 132 -5.83 -4.32 3.84
C ALA A 132 -6.74 -5.02 2.84
N MET A 133 -7.99 -4.54 2.75
CA MET A 133 -8.98 -5.04 1.81
C MET A 133 -9.60 -3.89 1.03
N ALA A 134 -10.00 -4.18 -0.20
CA ALA A 134 -10.75 -3.27 -1.05
C ALA A 134 -11.90 -3.99 -1.77
N GLY A 135 -12.80 -3.22 -2.38
CA GLY A 135 -13.76 -3.75 -3.34
C GLY A 135 -13.10 -4.25 -4.63
N LYS A 136 -13.90 -4.70 -5.61
CA LYS A 136 -13.39 -5.25 -6.88
C LYS A 136 -12.75 -4.22 -7.83
N SER A 137 -12.79 -2.93 -7.49
CA SER A 137 -12.31 -1.88 -8.39
C SER A 137 -10.78 -1.94 -8.51
N PRO A 138 -10.21 -2.11 -9.71
CA PRO A 138 -8.75 -2.24 -9.88
C PRO A 138 -7.97 -1.07 -9.30
N CYS A 139 -8.46 0.17 -9.49
CA CYS A 139 -7.79 1.36 -8.97
C CYS A 139 -7.78 1.45 -7.44
N PHE A 140 -8.83 0.95 -6.77
CA PHE A 140 -8.83 0.82 -5.31
C PHE A 140 -7.84 -0.25 -4.87
N CYS A 141 -7.85 -1.42 -5.51
CA CYS A 141 -6.93 -2.50 -5.18
C CYS A 141 -5.47 -2.06 -5.32
N ASP A 142 -5.10 -1.48 -6.45
CA ASP A 142 -3.73 -1.04 -6.73
C ASP A 142 -3.26 0.00 -5.73
N THR A 143 -4.10 1.01 -5.45
CA THR A 143 -3.80 2.07 -4.49
C THR A 143 -3.60 1.51 -3.08
N VAL A 144 -4.55 0.70 -2.60
CA VAL A 144 -4.50 0.10 -1.26
C VAL A 144 -3.30 -0.83 -1.13
N MET A 145 -3.05 -1.69 -2.12
CA MET A 145 -1.89 -2.59 -2.12
C MET A 145 -0.57 -1.82 -2.12
N TYR A 146 -0.47 -0.75 -2.90
CA TYR A 146 0.75 0.05 -2.99
C TYR A 146 1.03 0.79 -1.68
N LEU A 147 0.04 1.48 -1.12
CA LEU A 147 0.19 2.30 0.07
C LEU A 147 0.38 1.48 1.36
N THR A 148 -0.32 0.35 1.49
CA THR A 148 -0.24 -0.46 2.71
C THR A 148 0.87 -1.50 2.68
N GLY A 149 1.46 -1.78 1.51
CA GLY A 149 2.34 -2.93 1.33
C GLY A 149 1.60 -4.28 1.35
N GLY A 150 0.26 -4.27 1.32
CA GLY A 150 -0.56 -5.46 1.21
C GLY A 150 -0.25 -6.24 -0.08
N ARG A 151 -0.08 -7.56 0.04
CA ARG A 151 0.24 -8.46 -1.08
C ARG A 151 -0.68 -9.67 -1.08
N ILE A 152 -1.26 -9.95 -2.24
CA ILE A 152 -2.01 -11.19 -2.50
C ILE A 152 -1.15 -12.42 -2.18
N ARG A 153 0.11 -12.44 -2.63
CA ARG A 153 1.03 -13.58 -2.39
C ARG A 153 1.35 -13.85 -0.92
N TYR A 154 1.18 -12.86 -0.04
CA TYR A 154 1.39 -13.03 1.40
C TYR A 154 0.09 -13.13 2.18
N GLY A 155 -1.07 -13.05 1.52
CA GLY A 155 -2.37 -13.00 2.19
C GLY A 155 -2.56 -11.77 3.06
N THR A 156 -1.81 -10.69 2.79
CA THR A 156 -1.94 -9.38 3.46
C THR A 156 -2.74 -8.37 2.64
N PHE A 157 -3.30 -8.82 1.52
CA PHE A 157 -4.32 -8.10 0.77
C PHE A 157 -5.43 -9.07 0.34
N ASP A 158 -6.68 -8.61 0.39
CA ASP A 158 -7.84 -9.34 -0.13
C ASP A 158 -8.80 -8.42 -0.87
N MET A 159 -9.64 -9.02 -1.71
CA MET A 159 -10.72 -8.34 -2.42
C MET A 159 -12.07 -8.85 -1.92
N ASP A 160 -12.87 -7.97 -1.31
CA ASP A 160 -14.24 -8.29 -0.92
C ASP A 160 -15.25 -7.43 -1.69
N PRO A 161 -16.07 -8.04 -2.57
CA PRO A 161 -17.05 -7.29 -3.37
C PRO A 161 -18.06 -6.49 -2.55
N ARG A 162 -18.31 -6.91 -1.31
CA ARG A 162 -19.26 -6.26 -0.40
C ARG A 162 -18.77 -4.90 0.03
N LEU A 163 -17.46 -4.62 -0.04
CA LEU A 163 -16.89 -3.32 0.31
C LEU A 163 -17.28 -2.21 -0.65
N GLY A 164 -17.72 -2.52 -1.88
CA GLY A 164 -18.05 -1.49 -2.88
C GLY A 164 -16.85 -0.56 -3.10
N HIS A 165 -16.99 0.71 -2.73
CA HIS A 165 -15.92 1.72 -2.76
C HIS A 165 -15.42 2.11 -1.37
N SER A 166 -15.50 1.20 -0.41
CA SER A 166 -14.85 1.35 0.90
C SER A 166 -13.57 0.51 0.94
N ILE A 167 -12.70 0.85 1.88
CA ILE A 167 -11.47 0.10 2.16
C ILE A 167 -11.43 -0.29 3.63
N ILE A 168 -10.71 -1.36 3.94
CA ILE A 168 -10.35 -1.74 5.31
C ILE A 168 -8.84 -1.78 5.41
N VAL A 169 -8.28 -1.17 6.44
CA VAL A 169 -6.86 -1.25 6.78
C VAL A 169 -6.74 -1.75 8.22
N GLN A 170 -5.87 -2.72 8.44
CA GLN A 170 -5.57 -3.26 9.76
C GLN A 170 -4.08 -3.25 10.01
N ARG A 171 -3.70 -2.83 11.22
CA ARG A 171 -2.35 -3.00 11.74
C ARG A 171 -2.17 -4.42 12.26
N ILE A 172 -1.16 -5.13 11.77
CA ILE A 172 -0.95 -6.56 12.07
C ILE A 172 -0.58 -6.73 13.55
N SER A 173 0.34 -5.91 14.05
CA SER A 173 0.89 -5.97 15.41
C SER A 173 -0.05 -5.51 16.54
N THR A 174 -1.19 -4.91 16.23
CA THR A 174 -2.17 -4.51 17.26
C THR A 174 -3.55 -5.10 17.02
N GLY A 175 -3.84 -5.53 15.79
CA GLY A 175 -5.17 -5.92 15.36
C GLY A 175 -6.11 -4.73 15.17
N GLU A 176 -5.70 -3.50 15.48
CA GLU A 176 -6.50 -2.30 15.26
C GLU A 176 -6.87 -2.18 13.79
N THR A 177 -8.16 -2.01 13.55
CA THR A 177 -8.73 -2.02 12.21
C THR A 177 -9.63 -0.82 12.03
N VAL A 178 -9.49 -0.19 10.87
CA VAL A 178 -10.36 0.90 10.44
C VAL A 178 -10.95 0.58 9.07
N MET A 179 -12.16 1.07 8.85
CA MET A 179 -12.76 1.20 7.53
C MET A 179 -12.74 2.66 7.14
N ALA A 180 -12.46 2.95 5.87
CA ALA A 180 -12.62 4.28 5.29
C ALA A 180 -13.51 4.24 4.06
N SER A 181 -14.24 5.34 3.85
CA SER A 181 -15.15 5.53 2.73
C SER A 181 -15.25 7.02 2.41
N TRP A 182 -15.88 7.36 1.30
CA TRP A 182 -16.23 8.75 1.00
C TRP A 182 -17.42 9.21 1.83
N ARG A 183 -17.60 10.53 1.95
CA ARG A 183 -18.83 11.11 2.47
C ARG A 183 -19.92 11.14 1.39
N PRO A 184 -21.20 11.14 1.80
CA PRO A 184 -22.30 11.36 0.87
C PRO A 184 -22.11 12.68 0.10
N GLY A 185 -22.31 12.65 -1.21
CA GLY A 185 -22.11 13.79 -2.11
C GLY A 185 -20.76 13.82 -2.83
N VAL A 186 -19.76 13.10 -2.34
CA VAL A 186 -18.54 12.81 -3.13
C VAL A 186 -18.82 11.71 -4.17
N ASN A 187 -19.74 10.80 -3.89
CA ASN A 187 -20.04 9.68 -4.76
C ASN A 187 -20.68 10.14 -6.07
N CYS A 188 -19.89 10.15 -7.14
CA CYS A 188 -20.42 10.27 -8.50
C CYS A 188 -20.62 8.89 -9.14
N VAL A 189 -21.10 7.90 -8.39
CA VAL A 189 -21.40 6.55 -8.88
C VAL A 189 -22.86 6.20 -8.61
N PRO A 190 -23.49 5.35 -9.45
CA PRO A 190 -24.87 4.92 -9.21
C PRO A 190 -25.07 4.24 -7.86
N ILE A 191 -26.16 4.59 -7.18
CA ILE A 191 -26.60 3.93 -5.94
C ILE A 191 -26.86 2.45 -6.22
N SER A 192 -26.43 1.58 -5.32
CA SER A 192 -26.57 0.14 -5.45
C SER A 192 -26.61 -0.56 -4.09
N LYS A 193 -26.87 -1.87 -4.07
CA LYS A 193 -26.80 -2.65 -2.82
C LYS A 193 -25.42 -2.62 -2.14
N VAL A 194 -24.35 -2.40 -2.91
CA VAL A 194 -22.97 -2.34 -2.40
C VAL A 194 -22.52 -0.92 -2.08
N ASN A 195 -23.20 0.10 -2.63
CA ASN A 195 -23.02 1.52 -2.34
C ASN A 195 -24.42 2.14 -2.06
N PRO A 196 -24.94 2.05 -0.81
CA PRO A 196 -26.32 2.46 -0.46
C PRO A 196 -26.61 3.99 -0.64
N GLU A 197 -27.65 4.56 -0.05
CA GLU A 197 -27.82 6.01 0.30
C GLU A 197 -28.98 6.13 1.33
N PRO A 198 -29.01 7.04 2.33
CA PRO A 198 -27.93 7.71 3.08
C PRO A 198 -27.63 6.98 4.44
N TYR A 199 -26.37 7.03 4.90
CA TYR A 199 -25.69 5.79 5.33
C TYR A 199 -25.41 5.63 6.83
N GLU A 200 -26.22 4.82 7.50
CA GLU A 200 -25.80 4.12 8.73
C GLU A 200 -24.77 3.02 8.44
N LEU A 201 -24.68 2.55 7.18
CA LEU A 201 -23.77 1.51 6.71
C LEU A 201 -23.09 1.97 5.41
N TRP A 202 -21.76 1.96 5.34
CA TRP A 202 -21.00 2.53 4.20
C TRP A 202 -20.90 1.59 3.00
N SER A 203 -20.93 0.27 3.25
CA SER A 203 -20.92 -0.78 2.24
C SER A 203 -21.84 -1.95 2.64
N ALA A 204 -21.88 -3.02 1.84
CA ALA A 204 -22.55 -4.26 2.20
C ALA A 204 -21.68 -5.16 3.12
N TYR A 205 -20.46 -4.74 3.46
CA TYR A 205 -19.56 -5.49 4.33
C TYR A 205 -20.04 -5.41 5.80
N PRO A 206 -19.91 -6.49 6.60
CA PRO A 206 -20.25 -6.48 8.02
C PRO A 206 -19.48 -5.39 8.78
N GLN A 207 -20.21 -4.46 9.39
CA GLN A 207 -19.65 -3.28 10.04
C GLN A 207 -20.63 -2.77 11.11
N PRO A 208 -20.14 -2.03 12.13
CA PRO A 208 -21.02 -1.35 13.05
C PRO A 208 -21.83 -0.29 12.28
N THR A 209 -23.07 -0.10 12.71
CA THR A 209 -23.84 1.06 12.29
C THR A 209 -23.15 2.33 12.77
N THR A 210 -23.11 3.32 11.90
CA THR A 210 -22.67 4.67 12.24
C THR A 210 -23.87 5.60 12.26
N PRO A 211 -23.81 6.72 13.00
CA PRO A 211 -24.71 7.84 12.71
C PRO A 211 -24.64 8.15 11.21
N VAL A 212 -25.78 8.52 10.62
CA VAL A 212 -25.80 8.97 9.22
C VAL A 212 -24.73 10.04 9.04
N GLY A 213 -23.73 9.71 8.23
CA GLY A 213 -22.58 10.58 8.02
C GLY A 213 -23.05 11.92 7.45
N LYS A 214 -22.43 13.01 7.91
CA LYS A 214 -22.68 14.33 7.31
C LYS A 214 -22.30 14.27 5.83
N HIS A 215 -23.20 14.75 4.99
CA HIS A 215 -22.93 15.05 3.58
C HIS A 215 -21.70 15.96 3.47
N ILE A 216 -21.04 15.98 2.32
CA ILE A 216 -20.02 17.00 2.05
C ILE A 216 -20.56 18.40 2.36
N ILE A 217 -19.70 19.24 2.92
CA ILE A 217 -20.06 20.60 3.33
C ILE A 217 -19.82 21.64 2.23
N TRP A 218 -19.26 21.19 1.11
CA TRP A 218 -19.01 21.97 -0.10
C TRP A 218 -19.90 21.47 -1.24
N GLU A 219 -20.15 22.32 -2.23
CA GLU A 219 -20.97 22.00 -3.40
C GLU A 219 -20.06 21.71 -4.60
N PRO A 220 -20.18 20.55 -5.26
CA PRO A 220 -19.39 20.26 -6.45
C PRO A 220 -19.64 21.29 -7.56
N LYS A 221 -18.58 21.82 -8.17
CA LYS A 221 -18.66 22.71 -9.34
C LYS A 221 -19.00 21.97 -10.63
N VAL A 222 -18.79 20.65 -10.66
CA VAL A 222 -19.14 19.81 -11.80
C VAL A 222 -20.60 19.36 -11.72
N ASP A 223 -21.23 19.11 -12.87
CA ASP A 223 -22.54 18.46 -12.91
C ASP A 223 -22.39 16.96 -12.58
N THR A 224 -22.59 16.64 -11.30
CA THR A 224 -22.47 15.27 -10.77
C THR A 224 -23.55 14.35 -11.33
N ASN A 225 -24.73 14.86 -11.68
CA ASN A 225 -25.80 14.07 -12.30
C ASN A 225 -25.41 13.66 -13.72
N ARG A 226 -24.86 14.60 -14.50
CA ARG A 226 -24.34 14.29 -15.83
C ARG A 226 -23.17 13.31 -15.77
N LEU A 227 -22.28 13.46 -14.79
CA LEU A 227 -21.20 12.52 -14.56
C LEU A 227 -21.72 11.10 -14.26
N ILE A 228 -22.75 10.97 -13.42
CA ILE A 228 -23.41 9.69 -13.11
C ILE A 228 -24.09 9.09 -14.36
N ASP A 229 -24.79 9.91 -15.16
CA ASP A 229 -25.42 9.47 -16.42
C ASP A 229 -24.37 8.88 -17.38
N LEU A 230 -23.28 9.61 -17.63
CA LEU A 230 -22.20 9.16 -18.50
C LEU A 230 -21.54 7.86 -18.02
N LYS A 231 -21.28 7.75 -16.71
CA LYS A 231 -20.77 6.51 -16.11
C LYS A 231 -21.75 5.35 -16.25
N THR A 232 -23.05 5.62 -16.13
CA THR A 232 -24.09 4.60 -16.31
C THR A 232 -24.12 4.08 -17.75
N LYS A 233 -23.98 4.97 -18.75
CA LYS A 233 -23.87 4.58 -20.16
C LYS A 233 -22.62 3.73 -20.43
N LEU A 234 -21.49 4.07 -19.82
CA LEU A 234 -20.24 3.34 -19.97
C LEU A 234 -20.29 1.95 -19.30
N TRP A 235 -20.81 1.87 -18.06
CA TRP A 235 -20.77 0.64 -17.24
C TRP A 235 -22.02 -0.24 -17.34
N GLY A 236 -23.09 0.23 -17.98
CA GLY A 236 -24.35 -0.49 -18.17
C GLY A 236 -24.28 -1.73 -19.08
N GLY A 237 -23.07 -2.24 -19.36
CA GLY A 237 -22.81 -3.46 -20.14
C GLY A 237 -22.98 -3.34 -21.65
N LYS A 238 -23.58 -2.25 -22.13
CA LYS A 238 -23.81 -1.97 -23.55
C LYS A 238 -22.81 -1.00 -24.17
N TYR A 239 -22.00 -0.30 -23.35
CA TYR A 239 -20.98 0.66 -23.77
C TYR A 239 -21.53 1.69 -24.77
N GLU A 240 -22.69 2.28 -24.48
CA GLU A 240 -23.44 3.18 -25.39
C GLU A 240 -22.88 4.61 -25.43
N ILE A 241 -21.59 4.81 -25.13
CA ILE A 241 -20.96 6.13 -25.00
C ILE A 241 -20.30 6.56 -26.31
N GLY A 242 -20.60 7.77 -26.79
CA GLY A 242 -19.95 8.36 -27.95
C GLY A 242 -18.54 8.93 -27.65
N PRO A 243 -17.69 9.20 -28.65
CA PRO A 243 -16.37 9.81 -28.44
C PRO A 243 -16.40 11.17 -27.71
N GLU A 244 -17.38 12.01 -28.03
CA GLU A 244 -17.57 13.32 -27.38
C GLU A 244 -17.98 13.14 -25.91
N GLU A 245 -18.92 12.24 -25.63
CA GLU A 245 -19.35 11.90 -24.28
C GLU A 245 -18.24 11.25 -23.44
N LEU A 246 -17.37 10.45 -24.05
CA LEU A 246 -16.20 9.88 -23.38
C LEU A 246 -15.19 10.97 -23.00
N THR A 247 -15.01 11.97 -23.87
CA THR A 247 -14.15 13.13 -23.60
C THR A 247 -14.74 13.99 -22.48
N GLU A 248 -16.06 14.23 -22.52
CA GLU A 248 -16.81 14.94 -21.47
C GLU A 248 -16.70 14.21 -20.13
N LEU A 249 -16.88 12.89 -20.12
CA LEU A 249 -16.73 12.05 -18.93
C LEU A 249 -15.34 12.20 -18.32
N ALA A 250 -14.28 12.06 -19.12
CA ALA A 250 -12.90 12.20 -18.64
C ALA A 250 -12.63 13.61 -18.08
N TRP A 251 -13.15 14.65 -18.72
CA TRP A 251 -13.02 16.03 -18.25
C TRP A 251 -13.76 16.26 -16.92
N LEU A 252 -15.00 15.79 -16.79
CA LEU A 252 -15.79 15.89 -15.56
C LEU A 252 -15.12 15.15 -14.40
N GLN A 253 -14.66 13.92 -14.64
CA GLN A 253 -13.94 13.13 -13.62
C GLN A 253 -12.70 13.85 -13.12
N ARG A 254 -11.88 14.39 -14.03
CA ARG A 254 -10.68 15.14 -13.65
C ARG A 254 -11.03 16.38 -12.84
N LYS A 255 -12.00 17.19 -13.31
CA LYS A 255 -12.41 18.42 -12.62
C LYS A 255 -12.95 18.15 -11.23
N HIS A 256 -13.71 17.07 -11.07
CA HIS A 256 -14.23 16.65 -9.78
C HIS A 256 -13.12 16.28 -8.79
N VAL A 257 -12.14 15.49 -9.23
CA VAL A 257 -10.97 15.13 -8.42
C VAL A 257 -10.14 16.35 -8.05
N GLU A 258 -9.83 17.21 -9.03
CA GLU A 258 -9.10 18.46 -8.81
C GLU A 258 -9.77 19.31 -7.74
N GLU A 259 -11.10 19.42 -7.80
CA GLU A 259 -11.88 20.13 -6.80
C GLU A 259 -11.81 19.47 -5.42
N ILE A 260 -12.00 18.15 -5.32
CA ILE A 260 -11.91 17.43 -4.04
C ILE A 260 -10.59 17.72 -3.32
N LEU A 261 -9.48 17.76 -4.07
CA LEU A 261 -8.14 18.01 -3.53
C LEU A 261 -7.89 19.50 -3.17
N THR A 262 -8.87 20.38 -3.37
CA THR A 262 -8.88 21.75 -2.82
C THR A 262 -9.59 21.87 -1.48
N HIS A 263 -10.13 20.76 -0.94
CA HIS A 263 -10.77 20.67 0.37
C HIS A 263 -10.01 19.73 1.31
N PRO A 264 -10.00 19.99 2.64
CA PRO A 264 -9.51 19.03 3.62
C PRO A 264 -10.09 17.63 3.39
N LEU A 265 -9.25 16.60 3.47
CA LEU A 265 -9.67 15.23 3.14
C LEU A 265 -10.82 14.76 4.04
N GLU A 266 -10.89 15.22 5.28
CA GLU A 266 -11.94 14.93 6.26
C GLU A 266 -13.30 15.51 5.87
N GLU A 267 -13.36 16.48 4.96
CA GLU A 267 -14.60 17.03 4.39
C GLU A 267 -15.16 16.19 3.24
N SER A 268 -14.33 15.33 2.65
CA SER A 268 -14.66 14.50 1.49
C SER A 268 -14.71 13.00 1.83
N TYR A 269 -13.95 12.58 2.85
CA TYR A 269 -13.81 11.20 3.28
C TYR A 269 -14.10 11.05 4.78
N GLN A 270 -14.26 9.80 5.20
CA GLN A 270 -14.58 9.45 6.57
C GLN A 270 -13.96 8.09 6.95
N VAL A 271 -13.62 7.95 8.22
CA VAL A 271 -12.98 6.75 8.80
C VAL A 271 -13.73 6.32 10.06
N LYS A 272 -13.81 5.01 10.31
CA LYS A 272 -14.35 4.44 11.54
C LYS A 272 -13.58 3.20 11.97
N ARG A 273 -13.51 2.97 13.28
CA ARG A 273 -12.92 1.75 13.85
C ARG A 273 -13.85 0.55 13.69
N LEU A 274 -13.24 -0.62 13.49
CA LEU A 274 -13.91 -1.93 13.45
C LEU A 274 -13.37 -2.81 14.60
N PRO A 275 -13.85 -2.64 15.84
CA PRO A 275 -13.26 -3.29 17.02
C PRO A 275 -13.35 -4.82 16.99
N ASP A 276 -14.38 -5.37 16.34
CA ASP A 276 -14.64 -6.81 16.26
C ASP A 276 -14.12 -7.44 14.96
N PHE A 277 -13.36 -6.69 14.15
CA PHE A 277 -12.86 -7.18 12.88
C PHE A 277 -11.87 -8.34 13.07
N LYS A 278 -12.10 -9.41 12.31
CA LYS A 278 -11.20 -10.56 12.25
C LYS A 278 -10.73 -10.73 10.82
N TRP A 279 -9.41 -10.70 10.63
CA TRP A 279 -8.83 -11.00 9.34
C TRP A 279 -8.91 -12.49 9.05
N GLU A 280 -9.60 -12.83 7.98
CA GLU A 280 -9.61 -14.17 7.44
C GLU A 280 -8.51 -14.26 6.38
N LYS A 281 -7.75 -15.35 6.40
CA LYS A 281 -6.71 -15.57 5.40
C LYS A 281 -7.40 -15.68 4.03
N PRO A 282 -6.98 -14.89 3.01
CA PRO A 282 -7.59 -14.95 1.69
C PRO A 282 -7.49 -16.36 1.08
N GLY A 283 -8.47 -16.73 0.27
CA GLY A 283 -8.58 -18.06 -0.34
C GLY A 283 -7.72 -18.27 -1.60
N TYR A 284 -6.52 -17.67 -1.70
CA TYR A 284 -5.67 -17.83 -2.88
C TYR A 284 -4.74 -19.05 -2.75
N ASP A 285 -4.68 -19.90 -3.76
CA ASP A 285 -3.93 -21.17 -3.77
C ASP A 285 -2.40 -21.03 -3.59
N SER A 286 -1.86 -19.83 -3.79
CA SER A 286 -0.42 -19.55 -3.81
C SER A 286 0.06 -18.62 -2.69
N ILE A 287 -0.69 -18.53 -1.59
CA ILE A 287 -0.26 -17.73 -0.44
C ILE A 287 0.94 -18.40 0.22
N ILE A 288 2.05 -17.69 0.19
CA ILE A 288 3.29 -18.03 0.88
C ILE A 288 3.43 -17.19 2.15
N ARG A 289 4.33 -17.62 3.04
CA ARG A 289 4.70 -16.84 4.22
C ARG A 289 5.28 -15.49 3.81
N ARG A 290 4.96 -14.43 4.57
CA ARG A 290 5.49 -13.07 4.43
C ARG A 290 6.97 -13.02 4.82
N ASN A 291 7.82 -13.54 3.94
CA ASN A 291 9.25 -13.73 4.23
C ASN A 291 10.08 -12.44 4.07
N ASP A 292 9.50 -11.42 3.42
CA ASP A 292 10.09 -10.11 3.16
C ASP A 292 10.33 -9.25 4.40
N ILE A 293 9.74 -9.65 5.52
CA ILE A 293 9.85 -8.96 6.81
C ILE A 293 10.58 -9.78 7.88
N MET A 294 11.11 -10.96 7.55
CA MET A 294 11.69 -11.89 8.56
C MET A 294 12.81 -11.29 9.39
N PHE A 295 13.60 -10.38 8.80
CA PHE A 295 14.75 -9.77 9.47
C PHE A 295 14.53 -8.28 9.74
N LYS A 296 13.28 -7.79 9.68
CA LYS A 296 12.99 -6.35 9.77
C LYS A 296 13.54 -5.69 11.04
N ASN A 297 13.51 -6.37 12.18
CA ASN A 297 14.02 -5.84 13.46
C ASN A 297 15.44 -6.28 13.78
N TYR A 298 16.18 -6.88 12.83
CA TYR A 298 17.59 -7.16 13.07
C TYR A 298 18.34 -5.85 13.31
N PRO A 299 19.33 -5.83 14.22
CA PRO A 299 20.11 -4.63 14.48
C PRO A 299 20.69 -4.06 13.20
N GLN A 300 20.66 -2.73 13.09
CA GLN A 300 21.42 -2.08 12.04
C GLN A 300 22.91 -2.35 12.26
N MET A 301 23.56 -2.73 11.16
CA MET A 301 25.00 -2.90 11.10
C MET A 301 25.45 -1.83 10.12
N TYR A 302 26.20 -0.87 10.64
CA TYR A 302 26.74 0.27 9.92
C TYR A 302 27.87 -0.23 9.01
N SER A 303 27.54 -0.78 7.84
CA SER A 303 28.48 -1.42 6.89
C SER A 303 29.27 -2.64 7.45
N PRO A 304 29.68 -3.61 6.60
CA PRO A 304 30.70 -4.60 6.98
C PRO A 304 32.07 -3.96 7.27
N SER A 305 32.31 -2.74 6.78
CA SER A 305 33.58 -2.03 6.84
C SER A 305 33.58 -0.74 7.66
N ALA A 306 32.41 -0.17 7.96
CA ALA A 306 32.35 0.99 8.86
C ALA A 306 32.28 0.47 10.31
N GLY A 307 33.16 1.00 11.15
CA GLY A 307 33.23 0.60 12.56
C GLY A 307 32.14 1.26 13.40
N THR A 308 31.52 2.33 12.89
CA THR A 308 30.58 3.20 13.62
C THR A 308 29.42 3.72 12.75
N GLU A 309 28.35 4.16 13.41
CA GLU A 309 27.18 4.81 12.80
C GLU A 309 27.51 6.09 12.03
N GLU A 310 28.42 6.89 12.56
CA GLU A 310 28.84 8.17 12.01
C GLU A 310 29.57 8.00 10.66
N GLU A 311 30.44 6.99 10.56
CA GLU A 311 31.13 6.65 9.31
C GLU A 311 30.14 6.20 8.22
N TRP A 312 29.09 5.46 8.58
CA TRP A 312 28.08 5.00 7.64
C TRP A 312 27.15 6.13 7.16
N LEU A 313 26.74 7.03 8.06
CA LEU A 313 25.92 8.19 7.68
C LEU A 313 26.68 9.14 6.75
N LYS A 314 27.99 9.34 6.97
CA LYS A 314 28.88 10.07 6.05
C LYS A 314 28.94 9.44 4.65
N GLU A 315 28.94 8.11 4.56
CA GLU A 315 28.96 7.40 3.27
C GLU A 315 27.61 7.44 2.52
N LYS A 316 26.47 7.41 3.24
CA LYS A 316 25.14 7.25 2.64
C LYS A 316 24.33 8.53 2.49
N ALA A 317 24.61 9.54 3.30
CA ALA A 317 23.90 10.82 3.32
C ALA A 317 24.90 11.97 3.15
N VAL A 318 25.80 11.85 2.15
CA VAL A 318 26.95 12.75 1.94
C VAL A 318 26.56 14.24 2.00
N ASP A 319 25.40 14.61 1.46
CA ASP A 319 24.96 16.00 1.40
C ASP A 319 24.10 16.46 2.59
N ARG A 320 23.65 15.56 3.48
CA ARG A 320 22.75 15.88 4.62
C ARG A 320 23.30 15.52 5.99
N HIS A 321 24.36 14.72 6.07
CA HIS A 321 24.89 14.29 7.37
C HIS A 321 25.48 15.45 8.18
N GLU A 322 26.14 16.42 7.53
CA GLU A 322 26.65 17.62 8.20
C GLU A 322 25.50 18.47 8.77
N GLU A 323 24.41 18.65 8.02
CA GLU A 323 23.20 19.36 8.49
C GLU A 323 22.51 18.64 9.66
N MET A 324 22.52 17.30 9.67
CA MET A 324 21.89 16.49 10.73
C MET A 324 22.67 16.45 12.05
N LEU A 325 23.96 16.81 12.05
CA LEU A 325 24.79 16.88 13.27
C LEU A 325 24.77 18.27 13.92
N GLU A 326 24.20 19.28 13.25
CA GLU A 326 24.14 20.67 13.72
C GLU A 326 22.84 21.01 14.49
N GLU A 327 21.88 20.08 14.58
CA GLU A 327 20.66 20.17 15.43
C GLU A 327 20.77 19.34 16.71
#